data_AF-A0A8X6YAL5-F1
#
_entry.id   AF-A0A8X6YAL5-F1
#
_cell.length_a   1.000
_cell.length_b   1.000
_cell.length_c   1.000
_cell.angle_alpha   90.00
_cell.angle_beta   90.00
_cell.angle_gamma   90.00
#
_symmetry.space_group_name_H-M   'P 1'
#
loop_
_entity.id
_entity.type
_entity.pdbx_description
1 polymer ?
#
loop_
_entity_poly.entity_id
_entity_poly.type
_entity_poly.pdbx_seq_one_letter_code
_entity_poly.pdbx_strand_id
1 'polypeptide(L)'
;MLRTSSLHVRNVSVKELWELDDLGITDPVLNENTKENLDLTDFKNKMKILPDGRYEVKLPWKCNSENLPSNKELTWKRHLRMMNKLTRYRQ
;
A
#
# COMPACT_ATOMS: atom_id res chain seq x y z
N MET A 1 10.91 8.72 22.54
CA MET A 1 10.83 7.50 23.37
C MET A 1 10.15 6.43 22.51
N LEU A 2 10.89 5.46 21.99
CA LEU A 2 10.30 4.38 21.19
C LEU A 2 9.72 3.34 22.16
N ARG A 3 8.44 2.99 22.00
CA ARG A 3 7.80 1.92 22.76
C ARG A 3 7.92 0.63 21.96
N THR A 4 8.50 -0.39 22.57
CA THR A 4 8.61 -1.75 22.00
C THR A 4 7.55 -2.62 22.66
N SER A 5 6.69 -3.24 21.86
CA SER A 5 5.71 -4.23 22.32
C SER A 5 6.08 -5.59 21.72
N SER A 6 6.16 -6.62 22.55
CA SER A 6 6.44 -8.00 22.11
C SER A 6 5.16 -8.83 22.12
N LEU A 7 4.82 -9.48 21.00
CA LEU A 7 3.70 -10.40 20.89
C LEU A 7 4.22 -11.85 20.97
N HIS A 8 3.66 -12.66 21.88
CA HIS A 8 3.98 -14.08 21.98
C HIS A 8 2.78 -14.93 21.56
N VAL A 9 2.90 -15.60 20.42
CA VAL A 9 1.81 -16.31 19.76
C VAL A 9 2.00 -17.82 19.92
N ARG A 10 1.03 -18.53 20.51
CA ARG A 10 1.11 -20.00 20.70
C ARG A 10 0.18 -20.81 19.80
N ASN A 11 -1.00 -20.28 19.43
CA ASN A 11 -1.99 -20.96 18.59
C ASN A 11 -2.92 -19.91 17.96
N VAL A 12 -2.39 -19.11 17.03
CA VAL A 12 -3.19 -18.14 16.26
C VAL A 12 -2.97 -18.47 14.80
N SER A 13 -4.06 -18.54 14.04
CA SER A 13 -3.99 -18.76 12.60
C SER A 13 -3.34 -17.56 11.92
N VAL A 14 -2.69 -17.81 10.78
CA VAL A 14 -2.07 -16.74 9.99
C VAL A 14 -3.09 -15.64 9.65
N LYS A 15 -4.34 -16.01 9.38
CA LYS A 15 -5.43 -15.06 9.12
C LYS A 15 -5.67 -14.10 10.28
N GLU A 16 -5.77 -14.62 11.50
CA GLU A 16 -6.00 -13.81 12.71
C GLU A 16 -4.81 -12.89 13.01
N LEU A 17 -3.58 -13.27 12.64
CA LEU A 17 -2.42 -12.38 12.74
C LEU A 17 -2.49 -11.21 11.76
N TRP A 18 -2.96 -11.44 10.53
CA TRP A 18 -3.15 -10.37 9.54
C TRP A 18 -4.26 -9.39 9.93
N GLU A 19 -5.30 -9.87 10.62
CA GLU A 19 -6.38 -9.01 11.14
C GLU A 19 -5.89 -8.11 12.30
N LEU A 20 -4.89 -8.55 13.08
CA LEU A 20 -4.30 -7.77 14.18
C LEU A 20 -3.37 -6.64 13.69
N ASP A 21 -2.70 -6.83 12.56
CA ASP A 21 -1.80 -5.86 11.94
C ASP A 21 -2.54 -4.82 11.07
N ASP A 22 -3.86 -4.91 10.97
CA ASP A 22 -4.66 -3.84 10.39
C ASP A 22 -4.54 -2.61 11.30
N LEU A 23 -3.76 -1.62 10.86
CA LEU A 23 -3.48 -0.37 11.58
C LEU A 23 -4.73 0.52 11.76
N GLY A 24 -5.93 -0.05 11.65
CA GLY A 24 -7.20 0.65 11.51
C GLY A 24 -7.29 1.39 10.18
N ILE A 25 -6.51 0.99 9.16
CA ILE A 25 -6.55 1.61 7.84
C ILE A 25 -7.58 0.84 7.00
N THR A 26 -8.84 0.95 7.42
CA THR A 26 -9.98 0.52 6.62
C THR A 26 -10.33 1.63 5.64
N ASP A 27 -10.40 1.30 4.35
CA ASP A 27 -10.96 2.20 3.35
C ASP A 27 -12.45 2.47 3.70
N PRO A 28 -12.86 3.73 3.95
CA PRO A 28 -14.26 4.03 4.26
C PRO A 28 -15.23 3.65 3.14
N VAL A 29 -14.71 3.35 1.95
CA VAL A 29 -15.47 2.96 0.75
C VAL A 29 -15.46 1.44 0.54
N LEU A 30 -15.09 0.63 1.54
CA LEU A 30 -15.19 -0.83 1.48
C LEU A 30 -16.60 -1.32 1.90
N ASN A 31 -17.63 -0.83 1.22
CA ASN A 31 -18.98 -1.37 1.29
C ASN A 31 -19.00 -2.80 0.69
N GLU A 32 -19.89 -3.68 1.14
CA GLU A 32 -20.03 -5.04 0.57
C GLU A 32 -20.28 -5.04 -0.96
N ASN A 33 -20.73 -3.90 -1.50
CA ASN A 33 -21.01 -3.63 -2.91
C ASN A 33 -19.79 -3.09 -3.70
N THR A 34 -18.73 -2.65 -3.02
CA THR A 34 -17.41 -2.31 -3.60
C THR A 34 -16.42 -3.44 -3.35
N LYS A 35 -16.93 -4.68 -3.36
CA LYS A 35 -16.20 -5.73 -4.06
C LYS A 35 -16.07 -5.25 -5.49
N GLU A 36 -15.04 -4.45 -5.77
CA GLU A 36 -14.39 -4.51 -7.08
C GLU A 36 -14.29 -6.01 -7.30
N ASN A 37 -15.15 -6.55 -8.17
CA ASN A 37 -15.03 -7.91 -8.65
C ASN A 37 -13.73 -7.86 -9.44
N LEU A 38 -12.60 -7.90 -8.70
CA LEU A 38 -11.31 -8.32 -9.18
C LEU A 38 -11.65 -9.60 -9.89
N ASP A 39 -11.71 -9.49 -11.20
CA ASP A 39 -12.16 -10.53 -12.09
C ASP A 39 -11.12 -11.64 -11.94
N LEU A 40 -11.36 -12.51 -10.94
CA LEU A 40 -10.47 -13.60 -10.53
C LEU A 40 -10.28 -14.57 -11.70
N THR A 41 -11.28 -14.64 -12.58
CA THR A 41 -11.23 -15.29 -13.88
C THR A 41 -10.17 -14.66 -14.78
N ASP A 42 -10.19 -13.33 -14.96
CA ASP A 42 -9.17 -12.61 -15.71
C ASP A 42 -7.76 -12.74 -15.11
N PHE A 43 -7.65 -12.72 -13.78
CA PHE A 43 -6.38 -12.94 -13.08
C PHE A 43 -5.82 -14.34 -13.39
N LYS A 44 -6.64 -15.39 -13.24
CA LYS A 44 -6.26 -16.78 -13.55
C LYS A 44 -5.88 -16.95 -15.02
N ASN A 45 -6.60 -16.30 -15.94
CA ASN A 45 -6.34 -16.36 -17.38
C ASN A 45 -5.04 -15.66 -17.78
N LYS A 46 -4.68 -14.56 -17.10
CA LYS A 46 -3.47 -13.76 -17.39
C LYS A 46 -2.22 -14.23 -16.64
N MET A 47 -2.38 -15.15 -15.71
CA MET A 47 -1.31 -15.74 -14.90
C MET A 47 -0.60 -16.85 -15.69
N LYS A 48 0.73 -16.80 -15.71
CA LYS A 48 1.61 -17.77 -16.36
C LYS A 48 2.60 -18.32 -15.34
N ILE A 49 2.97 -19.58 -15.52
CA ILE A 49 4.04 -20.21 -14.75
C ILE A 49 5.25 -20.30 -15.66
N LEU A 50 6.36 -19.70 -15.25
CA LEU A 50 7.63 -19.73 -15.95
C LEU A 50 8.32 -21.10 -15.75
N PRO A 51 9.26 -21.48 -16.62
CA PRO A 51 9.96 -22.77 -16.52
C PRO A 51 10.73 -22.97 -15.20
N ASP A 52 11.09 -21.89 -14.52
CA ASP A 52 11.75 -21.89 -13.20
C ASP A 52 10.75 -21.95 -12.02
N GLY A 53 9.46 -22.10 -12.30
CA GLY A 53 8.39 -22.19 -11.30
C GLY A 53 7.87 -20.84 -10.80
N ARG A 54 8.33 -19.71 -11.35
CA ARG A 54 7.83 -18.39 -10.95
C ARG A 54 6.50 -18.07 -11.62
N TYR A 55 5.65 -17.37 -10.89
CA TYR A 55 4.37 -16.88 -11.41
C TYR A 55 4.52 -15.48 -11.98
N GLU A 56 4.08 -15.28 -13.22
CA GLU A 56 3.99 -13.97 -13.87
C GLU A 56 2.52 -13.65 -14.13
N VAL A 57 2.07 -12.47 -13.72
CA VAL A 57 0.70 -11.99 -14.00
C VAL A 57 0.74 -10.52 -14.37
N LYS A 58 -0.05 -10.14 -15.37
CA LYS A 58 -0.20 -8.74 -15.73
C LYS A 58 -0.97 -8.01 -14.63
N LEU A 59 -0.38 -6.96 -14.08
CA LEU A 59 -1.01 -6.15 -13.05
C LEU A 59 -2.37 -5.61 -13.55
N PRO A 60 -3.42 -5.64 -12.71
CA PRO A 60 -4.77 -5.20 -13.06
C PRO A 60 -4.88 -3.67 -13.04
N TRP A 61 -3.96 -2.96 -13.69
CA TRP A 61 -4.02 -1.51 -13.78
C TRP A 61 -5.28 -1.11 -14.56
N LYS A 62 -6.01 -0.14 -14.02
CA LYS A 62 -7.12 0.51 -14.74
C LYS A 62 -6.55 1.08 -16.05
N CYS A 63 -7.13 0.69 -17.20
CA CYS A 63 -6.76 1.24 -18.52
C CYS A 63 -6.89 2.76 -18.59
N ASN A 64 -7.72 3.34 -17.72
CA ASN A 64 -7.90 4.77 -17.56
C ASN A 64 -6.96 5.27 -16.46
N SER A 65 -5.64 5.20 -16.68
CA SER A 65 -4.73 5.98 -15.84
C SER A 65 -4.87 7.44 -16.26
N GLU A 66 -5.86 8.14 -15.72
CA GLU A 66 -5.74 9.59 -15.67
C GLU A 66 -4.38 9.89 -15.04
N ASN A 67 -3.60 10.75 -15.69
CA ASN A 67 -2.30 11.13 -15.17
C ASN A 67 -2.51 11.65 -13.75
N LEU A 68 -1.88 11.00 -12.77
CA LEU A 68 -1.92 11.47 -11.39
C LEU A 68 -1.56 12.97 -11.38
N PRO A 69 -2.31 13.81 -10.65
CA PRO A 69 -2.02 15.23 -10.59
C PRO A 69 -0.59 15.43 -10.08
N SER A 70 0.11 16.41 -10.66
CA SER A 70 1.51 16.66 -10.30
C SER A 70 1.64 17.04 -8.83
N ASN A 71 2.49 16.32 -8.08
CA ASN A 71 2.81 16.63 -6.69
C ASN A 71 3.95 17.66 -6.54
N LYS A 72 4.44 18.25 -7.65
CA LYS A 72 5.64 19.09 -7.69
C LYS A 72 5.58 20.26 -6.70
N GLU A 73 4.45 20.97 -6.69
CA GLU A 73 4.25 22.15 -5.83
C GLU A 73 4.26 21.79 -4.34
N LEU A 74 3.61 20.68 -3.96
CA LEU A 74 3.60 20.20 -2.58
C LEU A 74 5.01 19.80 -2.13
N THR A 75 5.75 19.09 -2.98
CA THR A 75 7.14 18.68 -2.71
C THR A 75 8.05 19.89 -2.55
N TRP A 76 7.89 20.91 -3.41
CA TRP A 76 8.65 22.15 -3.33
C TRP A 76 8.39 22.92 -2.03
N LYS A 77 7.12 23.05 -1.62
CA LYS A 77 6.75 23.66 -0.32
C LYS A 77 7.38 22.94 0.87
N ARG A 78 7.37 21.59 0.85
CA ARG A 78 8.02 20.77 1.89
C ARG A 78 9.54 21.01 1.91
N HIS A 79 10.17 21.07 0.75
CA HIS A 79 11.60 21.36 0.61
C HIS A 79 11.96 22.74 1.18
N LEU A 80 11.24 23.79 0.81
CA LEU A 80 11.47 25.14 1.35
C LEU A 80 11.32 25.19 2.87
N ARG A 81 10.30 24.53 3.43
CA ARG A 81 10.12 24.44 4.89
C ARG A 81 11.30 23.75 5.57
N MET A 82 11.84 22.70 4.97
CA MET A 82 13.03 22.01 5.48
C MET A 82 14.26 22.92 5.44
N MET A 83 14.51 23.59 4.30
CA MET A 83 15.62 24.54 4.15
C MET A 83 15.54 25.67 5.18
N ASN A 84 14.36 26.25 5.38
CA ASN A 84 14.14 27.30 6.39
C ASN A 84 14.37 26.81 7.83
N LYS A 85 14.08 25.55 8.14
CA LYS A 85 14.43 24.98 9.45
C LYS A 85 15.95 24.90 9.60
N LEU A 86 16.65 24.40 8.58
CA LEU A 86 18.11 24.24 8.63
C LEU A 86 18.85 25.58 8.73
N THR A 87 18.37 26.62 8.04
CA THR A 87 18.97 27.96 8.14
C THR A 87 18.72 28.62 9.49
N ARG A 88 17.57 28.37 10.13
CA ARG A 88 17.26 28.86 11.48
C ARG A 88 18.15 28.26 12.58
N TYR A 89 18.65 27.04 12.41
CA TYR A 89 19.58 26.42 13.37
C TYR A 89 21.05 26.80 13.16
N ARG A 90 21.37 27.62 12.14
CA ARG A 90 22.73 28.12 11.85
C ARG A 90 22.97 29.56 12.30
N GLN A 91 21.97 30.21 12.92
CA GLN A 91 22.11 31.47 13.66
C GLN A 91 22.07 31.15 15.16
#